data_AF-A0A2W4R977-F1
#
_entry.id   AF-A0A2W4R977-F1
#
_cell.length_a   1.000
_cell.length_b   1.000
_cell.length_c   1.000
_cell.angle_alpha   90.00
_cell.angle_beta   90.00
_cell.angle_gamma   90.00
#
_symmetry.space_group_name_H-M   'P 1'
#
loop_
_entity.id
_entity.type
_entity.pdbx_description
1 polymer ?
#
loop_
_entity_poly.entity_id
_entity_poly.type
_entity_poly.pdbx_seq_one_letter_code
_entity_poly.pdbx_strand_id
1 'polypeptide(L)'
;MFIWSDTFNTNIELVDLQHKNLFQLLNKLSLNIKQDNISYEDVNNSIKLLIHYTENHLRDEELLMMESRIDKRHLTKHRMEHNSFLYDVGLFSDITSSDDRRITRKATNLVRFITYWLIFHILGTDMLMSAQLTNIKAGMSPQQAFDMLKDHKIDPATVNLMLDAIINLWLDAKERCNQMEIKVTELQKTIESLQSKQEPSTINQSEDSALEMDWFIK
;
A
#
# COMPACT_ATOMS: atom_id res chain seq x y z
N MET A 1 -5.85 -14.83 -9.99
CA MET A 1 -4.75 -14.86 -10.97
C MET A 1 -5.15 -13.88 -12.04
N PHE A 2 -4.30 -12.89 -12.29
CA PHE A 2 -4.54 -11.87 -13.29
C PHE A 2 -4.16 -12.39 -14.68
N ILE A 3 -4.95 -12.07 -15.69
CA ILE A 3 -4.65 -12.40 -17.08
C ILE A 3 -4.54 -11.08 -17.84
N TRP A 4 -3.41 -10.87 -18.51
CA TRP A 4 -3.21 -9.68 -19.33
C TRP A 4 -4.30 -9.59 -20.41
N SER A 5 -4.87 -8.40 -20.58
CA SER A 5 -5.83 -8.07 -21.62
C SER A 5 -5.30 -6.91 -22.44
N ASP A 6 -5.69 -6.82 -23.71
CA ASP A 6 -5.30 -5.71 -24.58
C ASP A 6 -5.82 -4.35 -24.07
N THR A 7 -6.82 -4.34 -23.19
CA THR A 7 -7.29 -3.16 -22.46
C THR A 7 -6.18 -2.46 -21.67
N PHE A 8 -5.09 -3.15 -21.31
CA PHE A 8 -3.96 -2.59 -20.57
C PHE A 8 -2.80 -2.12 -21.48
N ASN A 9 -2.91 -2.27 -22.80
CA ASN A 9 -1.83 -1.85 -23.71
C ASN A 9 -1.78 -0.32 -23.82
N THR A 10 -0.72 0.28 -23.30
CA THR A 10 -0.39 1.69 -23.49
C THR A 10 0.11 1.97 -24.90
N ASN A 11 0.52 0.97 -25.67
CA ASN A 11 1.22 1.11 -26.96
C ASN A 11 2.62 1.74 -26.83
N ILE A 12 3.19 1.72 -25.62
CA ILE A 12 4.58 2.03 -25.36
C ILE A 12 5.25 0.72 -25.00
N GLU A 13 6.08 0.18 -25.91
CA GLU A 13 6.64 -1.18 -25.81
C GLU A 13 7.32 -1.46 -24.46
N LEU A 14 8.14 -0.53 -23.97
CA LEU A 14 8.83 -0.66 -22.69
C LEU A 14 7.85 -0.74 -21.52
N VAL A 15 6.83 0.12 -21.50
CA VAL A 15 5.83 0.21 -20.43
C VAL A 15 4.97 -1.06 -20.42
N ASP A 16 4.47 -1.48 -21.58
CA ASP A 16 3.65 -2.69 -21.70
C ASP A 16 4.42 -3.96 -21.30
N LEU A 17 5.72 -4.04 -21.64
CA LEU A 17 6.59 -5.12 -21.19
C LEU A 17 6.75 -5.12 -19.66
N GLN A 18 6.95 -3.94 -19.06
CA GLN A 18 7.10 -3.80 -17.62
C GLN A 18 5.81 -4.15 -16.87
N HIS A 19 4.65 -3.68 -17.32
CA HIS A 19 3.36 -4.04 -16.72
C HIS A 19 3.10 -5.55 -16.81
N LYS A 20 3.36 -6.19 -17.97
CA LYS A 20 3.23 -7.65 -18.12
C LYS A 20 4.11 -8.41 -17.13
N ASN A 21 5.36 -7.99 -16.96
CA ASN A 21 6.29 -8.60 -16.02
C ASN A 21 5.81 -8.41 -14.56
N LEU A 22 5.29 -7.24 -14.19
CA LEU A 22 4.69 -7.00 -12.87
C LEU A 22 3.54 -7.96 -12.58
N PHE A 23 2.61 -8.12 -13.53
CA PHE A 23 1.50 -9.06 -13.38
C PHE A 23 1.96 -10.52 -13.31
N GLN A 24 3.01 -10.89 -14.05
CA GLN A 24 3.63 -12.22 -13.93
C GLN A 24 4.24 -12.45 -12.54
N LEU A 25 4.97 -11.48 -11.99
CA LEU A 25 5.53 -11.55 -10.64
C LEU A 25 4.42 -11.69 -9.58
N LEU A 26 3.34 -10.90 -9.69
CA LEU A 26 2.18 -10.99 -8.81
C LEU A 26 1.50 -12.36 -8.88
N ASN A 27 1.32 -12.89 -10.09
CA ASN A 27 0.74 -14.21 -10.29
C ASN A 27 1.61 -15.32 -9.71
N LYS A 28 2.93 -15.27 -9.93
CA LYS A 28 3.88 -16.23 -9.37
C LYS A 28 3.84 -16.21 -7.85
N LEU A 29 3.88 -15.02 -7.24
CA LEU A 29 3.79 -14.87 -5.79
C LEU A 29 2.45 -15.39 -5.26
N SER A 30 1.34 -15.07 -5.93
CA SER A 30 0.00 -15.56 -5.54
C SER A 30 -0.11 -17.09 -5.59
N LEU A 31 0.44 -17.73 -6.63
CA LEU A 31 0.45 -19.19 -6.76
C LEU A 31 1.30 -19.85 -5.67
N ASN A 32 2.49 -19.31 -5.45
CA ASN A 32 3.42 -19.78 -4.42
C ASN A 32 2.79 -19.74 -3.02
N ILE A 33 2.08 -18.65 -2.70
CA ILE A 33 1.36 -18.48 -1.44
C ILE A 33 0.25 -19.54 -1.28
N LYS A 34 -0.48 -19.88 -2.36
CA LYS A 34 -1.59 -20.84 -2.32
C LYS A 34 -1.17 -22.29 -2.15
N GLN A 35 0.04 -22.65 -2.60
CA GLN A 35 0.49 -24.04 -2.57
C GLN A 35 0.95 -24.48 -1.17
N ASP A 36 1.00 -23.59 -0.18
CA ASP A 36 1.39 -23.85 1.23
C ASP A 36 2.72 -24.61 1.41
N ASN A 37 3.54 -24.65 0.36
CA ASN A 37 4.77 -25.45 0.27
C ASN A 37 6.01 -24.56 0.03
N ILE A 38 5.88 -23.25 0.28
CA ILE A 38 6.94 -22.27 0.07
C ILE A 38 7.57 -21.86 1.39
N SER A 39 8.90 -21.75 1.41
CA SER A 39 9.60 -21.26 2.60
C SER A 39 9.32 -19.77 2.84
N TYR A 40 9.43 -19.35 4.09
CA TYR A 40 9.37 -17.93 4.46
C TYR A 40 10.36 -17.09 3.64
N GLU A 41 11.57 -17.60 3.43
CA GLU A 41 12.64 -16.92 2.72
C GLU A 41 12.27 -16.69 1.25
N ASP A 42 11.67 -17.67 0.60
CA ASP A 42 11.25 -17.56 -0.80
C ASP A 42 10.11 -16.55 -0.99
N VAL A 43 9.16 -16.49 -0.04
CA VAL A 43 8.09 -15.47 -0.04
C VAL A 43 8.70 -14.08 0.11
N ASN A 44 9.61 -13.91 1.08
CA ASN A 44 10.28 -12.63 1.32
C ASN A 44 11.09 -12.17 0.11
N ASN A 45 11.86 -13.08 -0.51
CA ASN A 45 12.65 -12.78 -1.71
C ASN A 45 11.74 -12.41 -2.89
N SER A 46 10.60 -13.09 -3.05
CA SER A 46 9.62 -12.76 -4.09
C SER A 46 9.00 -11.38 -3.89
N ILE A 47 8.70 -11.01 -2.64
CA ILE A 47 8.20 -9.67 -2.29
C ILE A 47 9.25 -8.60 -2.59
N LYS A 48 10.51 -8.80 -2.17
CA LYS A 48 11.61 -7.86 -2.46
C LYS A 48 11.81 -7.67 -3.96
N LEU A 49 11.78 -8.76 -4.73
CA LEU A 49 11.88 -8.70 -6.18
C LEU A 49 10.73 -7.90 -6.79
N LEU A 50 9.49 -8.15 -6.34
CA LEU A 50 8.32 -7.42 -6.81
C LEU A 50 8.44 -5.91 -6.52
N ILE A 51 8.77 -5.54 -5.29
CA ILE A 51 8.93 -4.13 -4.88
C ILE A 51 10.02 -3.46 -5.73
N HIS A 52 11.20 -4.08 -5.83
CA HIS A 52 12.31 -3.53 -6.60
C HIS A 52 11.95 -3.37 -8.09
N TYR A 53 11.24 -4.33 -8.67
CA TYR A 53 10.80 -4.22 -10.05
C TYR A 53 9.78 -3.08 -10.23
N THR A 54 8.85 -2.91 -9.27
CA THR A 54 7.91 -1.79 -9.32
C THR A 54 8.62 -0.46 -9.21
N GLU A 55 9.55 -0.27 -8.27
CA GLU A 55 10.35 0.97 -8.14
C GLU A 55 11.06 1.35 -9.44
N ASN A 56 11.68 0.37 -10.11
CA ASN A 56 12.35 0.60 -11.38
C ASN A 56 11.36 1.00 -12.49
N HIS A 57 10.22 0.31 -12.58
CA HIS A 57 9.18 0.62 -13.55
C HIS A 57 8.65 2.06 -13.40
N LEU A 58 8.28 2.46 -12.18
CA LEU A 58 7.78 3.81 -11.91
C LEU A 58 8.84 4.88 -12.26
N ARG A 59 10.11 4.59 -11.98
CA ARG A 59 11.24 5.47 -12.35
C ARG A 59 11.40 5.60 -13.85
N ASP A 60 11.29 4.50 -14.60
CA ASP A 60 11.44 4.49 -16.05
C ASP A 60 10.31 5.29 -16.73
N GLU A 61 9.08 5.18 -16.23
CA GLU A 61 7.95 6.01 -16.71
C GLU A 61 8.17 7.50 -16.44
N GLU A 62 8.66 7.86 -15.26
CA GLU A 62 9.00 9.24 -14.94
C GLU A 62 10.10 9.81 -15.84
N LEU A 63 11.12 9.01 -16.14
CA LEU A 63 12.18 9.39 -17.08
C LEU A 63 11.60 9.59 -18.49
N LEU A 64 10.78 8.65 -18.95
CA LEU A 64 10.11 8.73 -20.25
C LEU A 64 9.24 9.99 -20.36
N MET A 65 8.48 10.32 -19.32
CA MET A 65 7.68 11.53 -19.23
C MET A 65 8.53 12.80 -19.31
N MET A 66 9.66 12.83 -18.59
CA MET A 66 10.59 13.96 -18.60
C MET A 66 11.25 14.16 -19.97
N GLU A 67 11.72 13.09 -20.59
CA GLU A 67 12.35 13.12 -21.92
C GLU A 67 11.36 13.58 -22.99
N SER A 68 10.10 13.15 -22.88
CA SER A 68 9.02 13.53 -23.80
C SER A 68 8.46 14.94 -23.53
N ARG A 69 8.94 15.63 -22.48
CA ARG A 69 8.49 16.95 -22.05
C ARG A 69 6.97 17.01 -21.83
N ILE A 70 6.39 15.96 -21.24
CA ILE A 70 4.95 15.93 -20.93
C ILE A 70 4.54 17.15 -20.08
N ASP A 71 3.27 17.54 -20.14
CA ASP A 71 2.77 18.65 -19.35
C ASP A 71 3.01 18.43 -17.85
N LYS A 72 3.52 19.47 -17.19
CA LYS A 72 3.89 19.43 -15.76
C LYS A 72 2.72 19.03 -14.86
N ARG A 73 1.47 19.34 -15.23
CA ARG A 73 0.27 18.98 -14.48
C ARG A 73 0.12 17.45 -14.41
N HIS A 74 0.28 16.76 -15.52
CA HIS A 74 0.24 15.30 -15.54
C HIS A 74 1.43 14.71 -14.78
N LEU A 75 2.66 15.16 -15.06
CA LEU A 75 3.86 14.67 -14.37
C LEU A 75 3.76 14.81 -12.85
N THR A 76 3.24 15.93 -12.35
CA THR A 76 3.10 16.17 -10.91
C THR A 76 2.08 15.21 -10.29
N LYS A 77 0.92 15.04 -10.91
CA LYS A 77 -0.12 14.11 -10.46
C LYS A 77 0.42 12.67 -10.46
N HIS A 78 1.04 12.25 -11.56
CA HIS A 78 1.55 10.91 -11.77
C HIS A 78 2.62 10.56 -10.70
N ARG A 79 3.59 11.45 -10.48
CA ARG A 79 4.59 11.32 -9.40
C ARG A 79 3.98 11.24 -8.00
N MET A 80 2.92 12.00 -7.75
CA MET A 80 2.24 11.96 -6.45
C MET A 80 1.61 10.58 -6.22
N GLU A 81 0.99 9.99 -7.25
CA GLU A 81 0.44 8.63 -7.19
C GLU A 81 1.54 7.59 -6.94
N HIS A 82 2.68 7.68 -7.64
CA HIS A 82 3.85 6.82 -7.41
C HIS A 82 4.39 6.90 -5.99
N ASN A 83 4.60 8.11 -5.48
CA ASN A 83 5.14 8.32 -4.14
C ASN A 83 4.16 7.80 -3.06
N SER A 84 2.86 8.01 -3.24
CA SER A 84 1.84 7.47 -2.34
C SER A 84 1.85 5.94 -2.34
N PHE A 85 1.96 5.34 -3.52
CA PHE A 85 2.04 3.89 -3.66
C PHE A 85 3.28 3.30 -3.00
N LEU A 86 4.46 3.88 -3.23
CA LEU A 86 5.72 3.42 -2.64
C LEU A 86 5.70 3.55 -1.11
N TYR A 87 5.09 4.62 -0.59
CA TYR A 87 4.86 4.77 0.85
C TYR A 87 4.00 3.61 1.40
N ASP A 88 2.87 3.33 0.76
CA ASP A 88 1.98 2.25 1.18
C ASP A 88 2.64 0.87 1.10
N VAL A 89 3.40 0.61 0.02
CA VAL A 89 4.20 -0.62 -0.12
C VAL A 89 5.25 -0.73 0.98
N GLY A 90 5.90 0.38 1.34
CA GLY A 90 6.85 0.45 2.45
C GLY A 90 6.25 -0.04 3.78
N LEU A 91 4.98 0.32 4.06
CA LEU A 91 4.26 -0.15 5.25
C LEU A 91 4.06 -1.68 5.27
N PHE A 92 4.05 -2.35 4.12
CA PHE A 92 4.02 -3.82 4.05
C PHE A 92 5.41 -4.45 4.24
N SER A 93 6.49 -3.73 3.94
CA SER A 93 7.86 -4.24 3.97
C SER A 93 8.45 -4.38 5.37
N ASP A 94 8.19 -3.41 6.27
CA ASP A 94 8.62 -3.43 7.69
C ASP A 94 8.11 -4.67 8.45
N ILE A 95 7.02 -5.22 7.94
CA ILE A 95 6.26 -6.31 8.54
C ILE A 95 6.87 -7.70 8.23
N THR A 96 7.85 -7.78 7.31
CA THR A 96 8.58 -9.00 6.90
C THR A 96 9.86 -9.26 7.70
N SER A 97 10.13 -8.50 8.76
CA SER A 97 11.36 -8.58 9.56
C SER A 97 11.30 -9.57 10.73
N SER A 98 10.15 -10.17 10.99
CA SER A 98 9.93 -11.10 12.11
C SER A 98 9.37 -12.44 11.62
N ASP A 99 9.73 -13.51 12.33
CA ASP A 99 9.25 -14.90 12.19
C ASP A 99 7.73 -14.96 12.49
N ASP A 100 6.94 -14.33 11.62
CA ASP A 100 5.50 -14.16 11.80
C ASP A 100 4.76 -15.27 11.05
N ARG A 101 4.05 -16.11 11.82
CA ARG A 101 3.06 -17.09 11.35
C ARG A 101 1.99 -16.49 10.41
N ARG A 102 1.96 -15.17 10.21
CA ARG A 102 1.04 -14.43 9.35
C ARG A 102 1.65 -13.96 8.02
N ILE A 103 2.88 -14.36 7.66
CA ILE A 103 3.53 -13.90 6.41
C ILE A 103 2.66 -14.18 5.17
N THR A 104 2.06 -15.37 5.06
CA THR A 104 1.15 -15.75 3.97
C THR A 104 0.00 -14.75 3.81
N ARG A 105 -0.63 -14.36 4.91
CA ARG A 105 -1.72 -13.37 4.92
C ARG A 105 -1.24 -11.98 4.50
N LYS A 106 -0.09 -11.55 5.02
CA LYS A 106 0.50 -10.24 4.69
C LYS A 106 0.89 -10.17 3.21
N ALA A 107 1.54 -11.21 2.70
CA ALA A 107 1.90 -11.36 1.30
C ALA A 107 0.65 -11.36 0.40
N THR A 108 -0.42 -12.04 0.82
CA THR A 108 -1.72 -12.02 0.11
C THR A 108 -2.29 -10.61 0.03
N ASN A 109 -2.29 -9.88 1.14
CA ASN A 109 -2.78 -8.49 1.18
C ASN A 109 -1.93 -7.56 0.30
N LEU A 110 -0.60 -7.72 0.31
CA LEU A 110 0.30 -6.94 -0.53
C LEU A 110 0.06 -7.21 -2.02
N VAL A 111 -0.02 -8.49 -2.43
CA VAL A 111 -0.33 -8.87 -3.80
C VAL A 111 -1.66 -8.27 -4.25
N ARG A 112 -2.69 -8.34 -3.41
CA ARG A 112 -4.01 -7.78 -3.70
C ARG A 112 -3.95 -6.26 -3.87
N PHE A 113 -3.30 -5.57 -2.95
CA PHE A 113 -3.11 -4.12 -3.00
C PHE A 113 -2.41 -3.68 -4.28
N ILE A 114 -1.24 -4.27 -4.59
CA ILE A 114 -0.48 -3.92 -5.79
C ILE A 114 -1.28 -4.23 -7.06
N THR A 115 -2.00 -5.36 -7.10
CA THR A 115 -2.82 -5.73 -8.26
C THR A 115 -3.88 -4.68 -8.57
N TYR A 116 -4.67 -4.27 -7.58
CA TYR A 116 -5.74 -3.29 -7.80
C TYR A 116 -5.20 -1.88 -8.03
N TRP A 117 -4.11 -1.51 -7.36
CA TRP A 117 -3.44 -0.24 -7.63
C TRP A 117 -2.95 -0.17 -9.08
N LEU A 118 -2.26 -1.21 -9.57
CA LEU A 118 -1.80 -1.26 -10.97
C LEU A 118 -2.96 -1.19 -11.96
N ILE A 119 -4.05 -1.94 -11.74
CA ILE A 119 -5.21 -1.89 -12.64
C ILE A 119 -5.76 -0.46 -12.74
N PHE A 120 -5.96 0.20 -11.61
CA PHE A 120 -6.47 1.57 -11.59
C PHE A 120 -5.50 2.56 -12.21
N HIS A 121 -4.21 2.46 -11.88
CA HIS A 121 -3.16 3.36 -12.34
C HIS A 121 -2.92 3.25 -13.85
N ILE A 122 -2.82 2.02 -14.37
CA ILE A 122 -2.64 1.78 -15.81
C ILE A 122 -3.81 2.40 -16.60
N LEU A 123 -5.04 2.03 -16.23
CA LEU A 123 -6.24 2.44 -16.98
C LEU A 123 -6.55 3.94 -16.82
N GLY A 124 -6.19 4.55 -15.69
CA GLY A 124 -6.51 5.95 -15.39
C GLY A 124 -5.40 6.95 -15.69
N THR A 125 -4.14 6.57 -15.47
CA THR A 125 -2.99 7.48 -15.48
C THR A 125 -2.03 7.14 -16.63
N ASP A 126 -1.61 5.89 -16.80
CA ASP A 126 -0.62 5.52 -17.82
C ASP A 126 -1.19 5.62 -19.24
N MET A 127 -2.47 5.28 -19.41
CA MET A 127 -3.18 5.49 -20.67
C MET A 127 -3.24 6.96 -21.08
N LEU A 128 -3.43 7.87 -20.11
CA LEU A 128 -3.40 9.31 -20.36
C LEU A 128 -1.97 9.82 -20.64
N MET A 129 -0.95 9.23 -20.01
CA MET A 129 0.44 9.48 -20.37
C MET A 129 0.68 9.11 -21.83
N SER A 130 0.31 7.89 -22.23
CA SER A 130 0.51 7.42 -23.60
C SER A 130 -0.20 8.29 -24.65
N ALA A 131 -1.46 8.65 -24.40
CA ALA A 131 -2.21 9.52 -25.29
C ALA A 131 -1.53 10.90 -25.46
N GLN A 132 -1.02 11.49 -24.36
CA GLN A 132 -0.27 12.75 -24.44
C GLN A 132 1.03 12.60 -25.23
N LEU A 133 1.81 11.53 -24.97
CA LEU A 133 3.06 11.26 -25.68
C LEU A 133 2.83 11.08 -27.18
N THR A 134 1.75 10.41 -27.56
CA THR A 134 1.34 10.24 -28.96
C THR A 134 1.04 11.59 -29.61
N ASN A 135 0.26 12.44 -28.95
CA ASN A 135 -0.08 13.78 -29.44
C ASN A 135 1.15 14.70 -29.54
N ILE A 136 2.08 14.63 -28.58
CA ILE A 136 3.34 15.38 -28.61
C ILE A 136 4.20 14.92 -29.79
N LYS A 137 4.33 13.61 -30.02
CA LYS A 137 5.05 13.06 -31.19
C LYS A 137 4.42 13.47 -32.51
N ALA A 138 3.10 13.67 -32.55
CA ALA A 138 2.37 14.19 -33.70
C ALA A 138 2.54 15.71 -33.91
N GLY A 139 3.31 16.39 -33.06
CA GLY A 139 3.66 17.81 -33.20
C GLY A 139 2.85 18.76 -32.32
N MET A 140 1.97 18.26 -31.44
CA MET A 140 1.28 19.11 -30.47
C MET A 140 2.25 19.60 -29.39
N SER A 141 2.00 20.80 -28.86
CA SER A 141 2.66 21.21 -27.61
C SER A 141 2.17 20.36 -26.44
N PRO A 142 2.99 20.15 -25.38
CA PRO A 142 2.57 19.39 -24.20
C PRO A 142 1.28 19.91 -23.55
N GLN A 143 1.10 21.22 -23.53
CA GLN A 143 -0.10 21.85 -22.98
C GLN A 143 -1.36 21.49 -23.79
N GLN A 144 -1.28 21.55 -25.13
CA GLN A 144 -2.38 21.16 -26.01
C GLN A 144 -2.72 19.68 -25.86
N ALA A 145 -1.69 18.82 -25.81
CA ALA A 145 -1.87 17.38 -25.61
C ALA A 145 -2.61 17.05 -24.31
N PHE A 146 -2.29 17.77 -23.22
CA PHE A 146 -2.98 17.63 -21.94
C PHE A 146 -4.42 18.15 -22.00
N ASP A 147 -4.62 19.36 -22.51
CA ASP A 147 -5.93 20.01 -22.50
C ASP A 147 -6.95 19.28 -23.40
N MET A 148 -6.49 18.66 -24.50
CA MET A 148 -7.32 17.85 -25.40
C MET A 148 -7.92 16.61 -24.73
N LEU A 149 -7.27 16.08 -23.68
CA LEU A 149 -7.69 14.85 -23.01
C LEU A 149 -8.57 15.08 -21.78
N LYS A 150 -8.90 16.33 -21.44
CA LYS A 150 -9.78 16.65 -20.30
C LYS A 150 -11.16 16.01 -20.40
N ASP A 151 -11.71 15.95 -21.61
CA ASP A 151 -13.02 15.38 -21.90
C ASP A 151 -12.93 13.97 -22.50
N HIS A 152 -11.79 13.29 -22.33
CA HIS A 152 -11.59 11.96 -22.87
C HIS A 152 -12.59 10.98 -22.25
N LYS A 153 -13.45 10.42 -23.11
CA LYS A 153 -14.44 9.42 -22.68
C LYS A 153 -13.78 8.06 -22.60
N ILE A 154 -13.69 7.55 -21.38
CA ILE A 154 -13.29 6.18 -21.11
C ILE A 154 -14.48 5.27 -21.42
N ASP A 155 -14.24 4.12 -22.04
CA ASP A 155 -15.31 3.19 -22.36
C ASP A 155 -15.93 2.59 -21.08
N PRO A 156 -17.23 2.23 -21.10
CA PRO A 156 -17.90 1.72 -19.91
C PRO A 156 -17.27 0.46 -19.29
N ALA A 157 -16.62 -0.39 -20.10
CA ALA A 157 -16.00 -1.62 -19.58
C ALA A 157 -14.74 -1.29 -18.78
N THR A 158 -13.90 -0.38 -19.28
CA THR A 158 -12.73 0.14 -18.56
C THR A 158 -13.15 0.87 -17.28
N VAL A 159 -14.22 1.68 -17.33
CA VAL A 159 -14.78 2.31 -16.12
C VAL A 159 -15.18 1.27 -15.08
N ASN A 160 -15.82 0.16 -15.48
CA ASN A 160 -16.18 -0.91 -14.54
C ASN A 160 -14.95 -1.58 -13.91
N LEU A 161 -13.88 -1.80 -14.68
CA LEU A 161 -12.62 -2.34 -14.14
C LEU A 161 -11.98 -1.38 -13.13
N MET A 162 -11.96 -0.09 -13.43
CA MET A 162 -11.46 0.93 -12.51
C MET A 162 -12.31 1.01 -11.23
N LEU A 163 -13.64 0.94 -11.36
CA LEU A 163 -14.55 0.92 -10.22
C LEU A 163 -14.34 -0.31 -9.35
N ASP A 164 -14.20 -1.51 -9.95
CA ASP A 164 -13.89 -2.73 -9.20
C ASP A 164 -12.55 -2.58 -8.45
N ALA A 165 -11.52 -2.05 -9.09
CA ALA A 165 -10.24 -1.80 -8.44
C ALA A 165 -10.37 -0.83 -7.26
N ILE A 166 -11.07 0.29 -7.43
CA ILE A 166 -11.31 1.27 -6.35
C ILE A 166 -12.10 0.64 -5.20
N ILE A 167 -13.17 -0.12 -5.50
CA ILE A 167 -13.99 -0.78 -4.48
C ILE A 167 -13.14 -1.72 -3.65
N ASN A 168 -12.31 -2.55 -4.29
CA ASN A 168 -11.45 -3.49 -3.57
C ASN A 168 -10.36 -2.78 -2.75
N LEU A 169 -9.76 -1.71 -3.27
CA LEU A 169 -8.80 -0.89 -2.50
C LEU A 169 -9.48 -0.26 -1.27
N TRP A 170 -10.71 0.24 -1.42
CA TRP A 170 -11.47 0.82 -0.33
C TRP A 170 -11.87 -0.22 0.72
N LEU A 171 -12.34 -1.39 0.30
CA LEU A 171 -12.65 -2.51 1.20
C LEU A 171 -11.40 -2.93 1.99
N ASP A 172 -10.24 -2.99 1.35
CA ASP A 172 -8.97 -3.31 1.98
C ASP A 172 -8.54 -2.24 2.99
N ALA A 173 -8.71 -0.97 2.65
CA ALA A 173 -8.44 0.14 3.57
C ALA A 173 -9.38 0.09 4.78
N LYS A 174 -10.68 -0.14 4.55
CA LYS A 174 -11.68 -0.28 5.61
C LYS A 174 -11.34 -1.42 6.57
N GLU A 175 -10.95 -2.58 6.04
CA GLU A 175 -10.55 -3.72 6.88
C GLU A 175 -9.32 -3.41 7.72
N ARG A 176 -8.33 -2.69 7.18
CA ARG A 176 -7.16 -2.24 7.96
C ARG A 176 -7.56 -1.27 9.07
N CYS A 177 -8.47 -0.33 8.80
CA CYS A 177 -8.98 0.59 9.83
C CYS A 177 -9.68 -0.17 10.96
N ASN A 178 -10.56 -1.11 10.63
CA ASN A 178 -11.24 -1.96 11.62
C ASN A 178 -10.23 -2.75 12.48
N GLN A 179 -9.19 -3.33 11.85
CA GLN A 179 -8.13 -4.02 12.59
C GLN A 179 -7.34 -3.08 13.51
N MET A 180 -7.13 -1.82 13.13
CA MET A 180 -6.50 -0.82 13.98
C MET A 180 -7.40 -0.45 15.18
N GLU A 181 -8.69 -0.25 14.97
CA GLU A 181 -9.66 0.04 16.04
C GLU A 181 -9.70 -1.07 17.10
N ILE A 182 -9.71 -2.33 16.64
CA ILE A 182 -9.65 -3.50 17.53
C ILE A 182 -8.35 -3.49 18.36
N LYS A 183 -7.19 -3.31 17.72
CA LYS A 183 -5.90 -3.27 18.41
C LYS A 183 -5.81 -2.13 19.43
N VAL A 184 -6.32 -0.95 19.08
CA VAL A 184 -6.37 0.19 20.00
C VAL A 184 -7.20 -0.16 21.24
N THR A 185 -8.36 -0.79 21.04
CA THR A 185 -9.23 -1.24 22.14
C THR A 185 -8.57 -2.30 23.01
N GLU A 186 -7.84 -3.26 22.42
CA GLU A 186 -7.09 -4.29 23.15
C GLU A 186 -5.95 -3.69 23.99
N LEU A 187 -5.22 -2.73 23.42
CA LEU A 187 -4.15 -2.03 24.12
C LEU A 187 -4.70 -1.18 25.28
N GLN A 188 -5.84 -0.52 25.09
CA GLN A 188 -6.52 0.22 26.16
C GLN A 188 -6.87 -0.70 27.34
N LYS A 189 -7.51 -1.85 27.08
CA LYS A 189 -7.80 -2.85 28.13
C LYS A 189 -6.54 -3.37 28.82
N THR A 190 -5.47 -3.58 28.05
CA THR A 190 -4.18 -4.03 28.61
C THR A 190 -3.61 -2.98 29.56
N ILE A 191 -3.62 -1.70 29.17
CA ILE A 191 -3.18 -0.57 29.99
C ILE A 191 -4.00 -0.48 31.29
N GLU A 192 -5.33 -0.55 31.20
CA GLU A 192 -6.23 -0.54 32.38
C GLU A 192 -5.92 -1.70 33.35
N SER A 193 -5.68 -2.90 32.81
CA SER A 193 -5.34 -4.08 33.61
C SER A 193 -3.97 -3.97 34.30
N LEU A 194 -3.02 -3.25 33.71
CA LEU A 194 -1.70 -3.01 34.30
C LEU A 194 -1.76 -1.92 35.36
N GLN A 195 -2.55 -0.86 35.14
CA GLN A 195 -2.78 0.21 36.11
C GLN A 195 -3.45 -0.32 37.39
N SER A 196 -4.49 -1.15 37.25
CA SER A 196 -5.17 -1.79 38.40
C SER A 196 -4.30 -2.80 39.17
N LYS A 197 -3.24 -3.34 38.57
CA LYS A 197 -2.26 -4.20 39.25
C LYS A 197 -1.13 -3.42 39.94
N GLN A 198 -0.95 -2.14 39.60
CA GLN A 198 0.10 -1.28 40.16
C GLN A 198 -0.36 -0.44 41.36
N GLU A 199 -1.66 -0.39 41.68
CA GLU A 199 -2.12 0.16 42.96
C GLU A 199 -1.69 -0.79 44.09
N PRO A 200 -0.76 -0.41 44.98
CA PRO A 200 -0.33 -1.30 46.05
C PRO A 200 -1.47 -1.50 47.04
N SER A 201 -1.67 -2.75 47.46
CA SER A 201 -2.41 -3.08 48.66
C SER A 201 -1.88 -2.23 49.80
N THR A 202 -2.67 -1.24 50.25
CA THR A 202 -2.47 -0.55 51.51
C THR A 202 -2.44 -1.62 52.59
N ILE A 203 -1.23 -1.97 53.02
CA ILE A 203 -0.97 -2.93 54.08
C ILE A 203 -1.62 -2.38 55.35
N ASN A 204 -2.53 -3.19 55.91
CA ASN A 204 -2.97 -3.15 57.30
C ASN A 204 -1.80 -2.86 58.24
N GLN A 205 -1.89 -1.77 59.00
CA GLN A 205 -1.29 -1.70 60.34
C GLN A 205 -2.41 -1.43 61.33
N SER A 206 -2.99 -2.51 61.84
CA SER A 206 -3.60 -2.55 63.16
C SER A 206 -2.59 -3.18 64.12
N GLU A 207 -2.54 -2.62 65.33
CA GLU A 207 -1.82 -3.09 66.54
C GLU A 207 -0.32 -2.70 66.54
N ASP A 208 0.24 -2.05 67.56
CA ASP A 208 0.05 -2.35 68.97
C ASP A 208 0.47 -1.17 69.89
N SER A 209 -0.10 -1.22 71.09
CA SER A 209 0.19 -0.44 72.30
C SER A 209 1.68 -0.25 72.59
N ALA A 210 2.11 0.98 72.93
CA ALA A 210 2.91 1.26 74.14
C ALA A 210 3.30 2.74 74.26
N LEU A 211 2.94 3.33 75.42
CA LEU A 211 3.64 4.32 76.25
C LEU A 211 2.81 5.56 76.60
N GLU A 212 2.00 5.40 77.65
CA GLU A 212 1.93 6.42 78.70
C GLU A 212 3.34 6.68 79.26
N MET A 213 3.77 7.94 79.29
CA MET A 213 4.31 8.64 80.48
C MET A 213 4.84 10.03 80.07
N ASP A 214 4.00 11.03 80.35
CA ASP A 214 4.27 12.21 81.18
C ASP A 214 5.58 13.03 80.99
N TRP A 215 5.43 14.31 80.62
CA TRP A 215 6.05 15.47 81.32
C TRP A 215 5.64 16.84 80.71
N PHE A 216 4.70 17.52 81.38
CA PHE A 216 4.58 18.96 81.72
C PHE A 216 4.73 20.15 80.74
N ILE A 217 4.04 21.23 81.18
CA ILE A 217 4.12 22.69 80.90
C ILE A 217 2.89 23.15 80.08
N LYS A 218 1.91 23.93 80.59
CA LYS A 218 1.84 24.87 81.72
C LYS A 218 0.38 25.05 82.16
#